data_AF-A0A2E0W6A3-F1
#
_entry.id   AF-A0A2E0W6A3-F1
#
_cell.length_a   1.000
_cell.length_b   1.000
_cell.length_c   1.000
_cell.angle_alpha   90.00
_cell.angle_beta   90.00
_cell.angle_gamma   90.00
#
_symmetry.space_group_name_H-M   'P 1'
#
loop_
_entity.id
_entity.type
_entity.pdbx_description
1 polymer ?
#
loop_
_entity_poly.entity_id
_entity_poly.type
_entity_poly.pdbx_seq_one_letter_code
_entity_poly.pdbx_strand_id
1 'polypeptide(L)'
;MKQHKLNSEEIDLIINAAYNDLSLINKLRAYLLINKNEEAKRIYDEYKETAESVKEITQYEMSEELEHKIKNIIGLKTEERRSFVTDLYSLIIMKPVAASLTAVLLVITISTSVLLNNNRTVENNNYSQAEIEMAELHTKQALEMVSSILTNTSNKVRKDILKNTVSSEINKGINIVNQLFIEGEKNEN
;
A
#
# COMPACT_ATOMS: atom_id res chain seq x y z
N MET A 1 -14.23 -33.81 -10.45
CA MET A 1 -13.76 -32.78 -11.39
C MET A 1 -13.43 -33.45 -12.71
N LYS A 2 -13.95 -32.98 -13.84
CA LYS A 2 -13.64 -33.54 -15.16
C LYS A 2 -12.21 -33.16 -15.52
N GLN A 3 -11.34 -34.14 -15.73
CA GLN A 3 -10.00 -33.90 -16.28
C GLN A 3 -10.16 -33.43 -17.71
N HIS A 4 -9.89 -32.15 -17.96
CA HIS A 4 -9.80 -31.61 -19.30
C HIS A 4 -8.47 -32.06 -19.88
N LYS A 5 -8.50 -32.93 -20.88
CA LYS A 5 -7.30 -33.42 -21.56
C LYS A 5 -6.71 -32.27 -22.36
N LEU A 6 -5.46 -31.92 -22.07
CA LEU A 6 -4.77 -30.80 -22.71
C LEU A 6 -4.60 -31.05 -24.22
N ASN A 7 -4.77 -30.00 -25.01
CA ASN A 7 -4.43 -30.02 -26.43
C ASN A 7 -2.93 -29.73 -26.64
N SER A 8 -2.42 -29.90 -27.86
CA SER A 8 -0.99 -29.69 -28.16
C SER A 8 -0.54 -28.24 -27.97
N GLU A 9 -1.37 -27.26 -28.32
CA GLU A 9 -1.06 -25.83 -28.19
C GLU A 9 -0.95 -25.41 -26.71
N GLU A 10 -1.78 -25.99 -25.86
CA GLU A 10 -1.76 -25.80 -24.41
C GLU A 10 -0.51 -26.40 -23.79
N ILE A 11 -0.07 -27.58 -24.25
CA ILE A 11 1.17 -28.20 -23.80
C ILE A 11 2.38 -27.33 -24.19
N ASP A 12 2.45 -26.89 -25.45
CA ASP A 12 3.54 -26.00 -25.91
C ASP A 12 3.57 -24.69 -25.13
N LEU A 13 2.40 -24.11 -24.85
CA LEU A 13 2.29 -22.92 -24.02
C LEU A 13 2.83 -23.16 -22.61
N ILE A 14 2.55 -24.31 -22.00
CA ILE A 14 3.02 -24.65 -20.65
C ILE A 14 4.54 -24.87 -20.64
N ILE A 15 5.09 -25.60 -21.62
CA ILE A 15 6.53 -25.87 -21.71
C ILE A 15 7.31 -24.58 -21.93
N ASN A 16 6.87 -23.73 -22.87
CA ASN A 16 7.51 -22.43 -23.10
C ASN A 16 7.42 -21.52 -21.87
N ALA A 17 6.36 -21.64 -21.07
CA ALA A 17 6.26 -20.93 -19.79
C ALA A 17 7.33 -21.40 -18.80
N ALA A 18 7.63 -22.70 -18.74
CA ALA A 18 8.66 -23.26 -17.87
C ALA A 18 10.07 -22.76 -18.25
N TYR A 19 10.36 -22.57 -19.54
CA TYR A 19 11.60 -21.97 -20.04
C TYR A 19 11.61 -20.43 -20.04
N ASN A 20 10.54 -19.79 -19.56
CA ASN A 20 10.36 -18.33 -19.53
C ASN A 20 10.39 -17.64 -20.91
N ASP A 21 10.14 -18.39 -21.99
CA ASP A 21 10.21 -17.95 -23.40
C ASP A 21 8.82 -17.58 -23.96
N LEU A 22 8.09 -16.75 -23.22
CA LEU A 22 6.75 -16.30 -23.60
C LEU A 22 6.58 -14.79 -23.52
N SER A 23 5.69 -14.26 -24.37
CA SER A 23 5.19 -12.90 -24.25
C SER A 23 4.30 -12.73 -23.00
N LEU A 24 4.18 -11.51 -22.48
CA LEU A 24 3.45 -11.21 -21.24
C LEU A 24 2.00 -11.74 -21.24
N ILE A 25 1.31 -11.65 -22.38
CA ILE A 25 -0.07 -12.12 -22.55
C ILE A 25 -0.13 -13.65 -22.41
N ASN A 26 0.81 -14.35 -23.05
CA ASN A 26 0.87 -15.80 -23.02
C ASN A 26 1.29 -16.35 -21.66
N LYS A 27 2.12 -15.61 -20.89
CA LYS A 27 2.43 -15.96 -19.49
C LYS A 27 1.19 -15.97 -18.62
N LEU A 28 0.31 -14.98 -18.76
CA LEU A 28 -0.94 -14.92 -18.00
C LEU A 28 -1.88 -16.07 -18.37
N ARG A 29 -1.98 -16.40 -19.68
CA ARG A 29 -2.76 -17.53 -20.17
C ARG A 29 -2.24 -18.86 -19.62
N ALA A 30 -0.93 -19.07 -19.66
CA ALA A 30 -0.28 -20.25 -19.11
C ALA A 30 -0.53 -20.38 -17.60
N TYR A 31 -0.39 -19.30 -16.84
CA TYR A 31 -0.62 -19.29 -15.39
C TYR A 31 -2.06 -19.68 -15.03
N LEU A 32 -3.05 -19.14 -15.74
CA LEU A 32 -4.45 -19.50 -15.55
C LEU A 32 -4.73 -20.97 -15.89
N LEU A 33 -4.06 -21.51 -16.89
CA LEU A 33 -4.22 -22.90 -17.32
C LEU A 33 -3.60 -23.87 -16.30
N ILE A 34 -2.38 -23.58 -15.84
CA ILE A 34 -1.67 -24.31 -14.79
C ILE A 34 -2.48 -24.35 -13.49
N ASN A 35 -3.06 -23.22 -13.07
CA ASN A 35 -3.81 -23.15 -11.81
C ASN A 35 -5.17 -23.88 -11.85
N LYS A 36 -5.71 -24.14 -13.04
CA LYS A 36 -7.02 -24.79 -13.23
C LYS A 36 -6.93 -26.28 -13.55
N ASN A 37 -5.76 -26.75 -14.02
CA ASN A 37 -5.57 -28.13 -14.46
C ASN A 37 -4.33 -28.74 -13.81
N GLU A 38 -4.54 -29.74 -12.96
CA GLU A 38 -3.46 -30.50 -12.29
C GLU A 38 -2.49 -31.16 -13.28
N GLU A 39 -2.98 -31.58 -14.46
CA GLU A 39 -2.10 -32.14 -15.50
C GLU A 39 -1.17 -31.08 -16.08
N ALA A 40 -1.66 -29.86 -16.28
CA ALA A 40 -0.87 -28.73 -16.77
C ALA A 40 0.19 -28.31 -15.76
N LYS A 41 -0.17 -28.31 -14.47
CA LYS A 41 0.75 -28.02 -13.37
C LYS A 41 1.87 -29.04 -13.31
N ARG A 42 1.55 -30.34 -13.39
CA ARG A 42 2.56 -31.40 -13.39
C ARG A 42 3.57 -31.24 -14.52
N ILE A 43 3.10 -30.99 -15.75
CA ILE A 43 3.98 -30.78 -16.91
C ILE A 43 4.85 -29.54 -16.70
N TYR A 44 4.26 -28.43 -16.22
CA TYR A 44 5.02 -27.22 -15.93
C TYR A 44 6.16 -27.46 -14.94
N ASP A 45 5.86 -28.12 -13.81
CA ASP A 45 6.84 -28.36 -12.75
C ASP A 45 7.99 -29.24 -13.23
N GLU A 46 7.71 -30.30 -14.00
CA GLU A 46 8.72 -31.21 -14.58
C GLU A 46 9.69 -30.49 -15.54
N TYR A 47 9.16 -29.67 -16.45
CA TYR A 47 9.98 -28.92 -17.39
C TYR A 47 10.71 -27.75 -16.73
N LYS A 48 10.13 -27.17 -15.67
CA LYS A 48 10.76 -26.10 -14.90
C LYS A 48 11.97 -26.62 -14.13
N GLU A 49 11.84 -27.78 -13.47
CA GLU A 49 12.96 -28.45 -12.79
C GLU A 49 14.09 -28.78 -13.77
N THR A 50 13.73 -29.23 -14.97
CA THR A 50 14.71 -29.48 -16.05
C THR A 50 15.40 -28.17 -16.48
N ALA A 51 14.66 -27.08 -16.66
CA ALA A 51 15.23 -25.78 -17.03
C ALA A 51 16.16 -25.23 -15.94
N GLU A 52 15.81 -25.40 -14.66
CA GLU A 52 16.62 -25.00 -13.51
C GLU A 52 17.92 -25.82 -13.44
N SER A 53 17.86 -27.14 -13.58
CA SER A 53 19.05 -28.00 -13.56
C SER A 53 20.02 -27.72 -14.73
N VAL A 54 19.51 -27.44 -15.94
CA VAL A 54 20.35 -27.04 -17.09
C VAL A 54 21.03 -25.69 -16.85
N LYS A 55 20.34 -24.77 -16.18
CA LYS A 55 20.88 -23.45 -15.84
C LYS A 55 22.00 -23.53 -14.79
N GLU A 56 21.95 -24.50 -13.89
CA GLU A 56 23.02 -24.77 -12.92
C GLU A 56 24.28 -25.34 -13.59
N ILE A 57 24.14 -26.14 -14.64
CA ILE A 57 25.27 -26.68 -15.41
C ILE A 57 26.06 -25.57 -16.14
N THR A 58 25.43 -24.42 -16.41
CA THR A 58 26.04 -23.34 -17.21
C THR A 58 26.95 -22.38 -16.43
N GLN A 59 27.16 -22.58 -15.13
CA GLN A 59 28.15 -21.83 -14.36
C GLN A 59 29.57 -22.40 -14.53
N TYR A 60 30.09 -22.38 -15.76
CA TYR A 60 31.53 -22.41 -15.96
C TYR A 60 32.03 -20.97 -15.93
N GLU A 61 32.82 -20.59 -14.92
CA GLU A 61 33.45 -19.26 -14.84
C GLU A 61 34.34 -19.06 -16.08
N MET A 62 33.83 -18.27 -17.03
CA MET A 62 34.63 -17.81 -18.16
C MET A 62 35.69 -16.86 -17.61
N SER A 63 36.98 -17.15 -17.85
CA SER A 63 38.05 -16.26 -17.38
C SER A 63 37.84 -14.84 -17.93
N GLU A 64 38.00 -13.81 -17.10
CA GLU A 64 37.80 -12.40 -17.47
C GLU A 64 38.53 -11.99 -18.77
N GLU A 65 39.65 -12.64 -19.08
CA GLU A 65 40.44 -12.38 -20.29
C GLU A 65 39.69 -12.74 -21.60
N LEU A 66 38.84 -13.78 -21.58
CA LEU A 66 38.01 -14.17 -22.71
C LEU A 66 36.82 -13.22 -22.90
N GLU A 67 36.22 -12.77 -21.80
CA GLU A 67 35.13 -11.78 -21.84
C GLU A 67 35.61 -10.48 -22.50
N HIS A 68 36.82 -10.03 -22.16
CA HIS A 68 37.38 -8.79 -22.69
C HIS A 68 37.79 -8.90 -24.17
N LYS A 69 38.32 -10.06 -24.61
CA LYS A 69 38.62 -10.32 -26.03
C LYS A 69 37.35 -10.40 -26.87
N ILE A 70 36.31 -11.05 -26.36
CA ILE A 70 35.01 -11.17 -27.04
C ILE A 70 34.32 -9.80 -27.15
N LYS A 71 34.27 -9.00 -26.07
CA LYS A 71 33.70 -7.64 -26.09
C LYS A 71 34.37 -6.72 -27.13
N ASN A 72 35.69 -6.81 -27.26
CA ASN A 72 36.44 -6.02 -28.25
C ASN A 72 36.24 -6.49 -29.69
N ILE A 73 36.03 -7.79 -29.93
CA ILE A 73 35.79 -8.35 -31.27
C ILE A 73 34.37 -8.03 -31.75
N ILE A 74 33.36 -8.05 -30.87
CA ILE A 74 31.96 -7.84 -31.26
C ILE A 74 31.60 -6.34 -31.36
N GLY A 75 32.50 -5.43 -30.93
CA GLY A 75 32.24 -3.99 -31.02
C GLY A 75 31.03 -3.53 -30.20
N LEU A 76 30.70 -4.28 -29.13
CA LEU A 76 29.65 -3.89 -28.19
C LEU A 76 30.15 -2.69 -27.39
N LYS A 77 29.92 -1.49 -27.94
CA LYS A 77 29.93 -0.27 -27.14
C LYS A 77 28.99 -0.52 -25.96
N THR A 78 29.54 -0.33 -24.78
CA THR A 78 28.82 -0.35 -23.51
C THR A 78 27.55 0.47 -23.69
N GLU A 79 26.38 -0.16 -23.72
CA GLU A 79 25.13 0.60 -23.67
C GLU A 79 25.15 1.35 -22.34
N GLU A 80 25.24 2.67 -22.42
CA GLU A 80 24.93 3.55 -21.29
C GLU A 80 23.62 3.06 -20.69
N ARG A 81 23.60 2.86 -19.37
CA ARG A 81 22.41 2.40 -18.64
C ARG A 81 21.26 3.36 -18.94
N ARG A 82 20.45 3.04 -19.96
CA ARG A 82 19.24 3.79 -20.30
C ARG A 82 18.28 3.60 -19.14
N SER A 83 18.15 4.64 -18.33
CA SER A 83 17.17 4.65 -17.26
C SER A 83 15.79 4.69 -17.92
N PHE A 84 14.91 3.78 -17.51
CA PHE A 84 13.53 3.75 -17.97
C PHE A 84 12.83 5.11 -17.81
N VAL A 85 13.21 5.87 -16.78
CA VAL A 85 12.69 7.21 -16.50
C VAL A 85 13.14 8.22 -17.57
N THR A 86 14.40 8.15 -18.01
CA THR A 86 14.91 9.07 -19.06
C THR A 86 14.31 8.76 -20.43
N ASP A 87 14.08 7.48 -20.74
CA ASP A 87 13.41 7.08 -21.97
C ASP A 87 11.95 7.54 -21.96
N LEU A 88 11.24 7.38 -20.85
CA LEU A 88 9.87 7.87 -20.68
C LEU A 88 9.77 9.40 -20.82
N TYR A 89 10.72 10.13 -20.22
CA TYR A 89 10.78 11.59 -20.30
C TYR A 89 11.03 12.07 -21.74
N SER A 90 11.96 11.43 -22.46
CA SER A 90 12.26 11.76 -23.85
C SER A 90 11.07 11.50 -24.80
N LEU A 91 10.31 10.43 -24.52
CA LEU A 91 9.16 10.02 -25.33
C LEU A 91 7.98 10.99 -25.19
N ILE A 92 7.82 11.58 -24.00
CA ILE A 92 6.79 12.59 -23.71
C ILE A 92 7.15 13.96 -24.34
N ILE A 93 8.44 14.33 -24.37
CA ILE A 93 8.86 15.68 -24.79
C ILE A 93 9.22 15.77 -26.27
N MET A 94 9.87 14.75 -26.85
CA MET A 94 10.36 14.81 -28.23
C MET A 94 9.34 14.36 -29.28
N LYS A 95 8.27 13.66 -28.89
CA LYS A 95 7.25 13.14 -29.82
C LYS A 95 5.83 13.38 -29.29
N PRO A 96 5.19 14.52 -29.60
CA PRO A 96 3.87 14.88 -29.07
C PRO A 96 2.79 13.84 -29.37
N VAL A 97 2.90 13.13 -30.50
CA VAL A 97 1.99 12.03 -30.88
C VAL A 97 2.15 10.81 -29.96
N ALA A 98 3.38 10.50 -29.54
CA ALA A 98 3.67 9.40 -28.65
C ALA A 98 3.22 9.74 -27.21
N ALA A 99 3.45 10.98 -26.78
CA ALA A 99 2.94 11.50 -25.52
C ALA A 99 1.41 11.43 -25.44
N SER A 100 0.70 11.83 -26.50
CA SER A 100 -0.76 11.74 -26.56
C SER A 100 -1.25 10.29 -26.51
N LEU A 101 -0.55 9.38 -27.20
CA LEU A 101 -0.89 7.96 -27.19
C LEU A 101 -0.72 7.35 -25.79
N THR A 102 0.38 7.68 -25.10
CA THR A 102 0.63 7.23 -23.73
C THR A 102 -0.41 7.79 -22.77
N ALA A 103 -0.78 9.07 -22.89
CA ALA A 103 -1.82 9.68 -22.07
C ALA A 103 -3.19 9.01 -22.31
N VAL A 104 -3.56 8.73 -23.56
CA VAL A 104 -4.80 8.02 -23.90
C VAL A 104 -4.80 6.60 -23.32
N LEU A 105 -3.69 5.87 -23.45
CA LEU A 105 -3.55 4.53 -22.87
C LEU A 105 -3.67 4.55 -21.35
N LEU A 106 -3.10 5.55 -20.68
CA LEU A 106 -3.23 5.74 -19.23
C LEU A 106 -4.67 5.98 -18.82
N VAL A 107 -5.36 6.89 -19.52
CA VAL A 107 -6.78 7.18 -19.26
C VAL A 107 -7.64 5.94 -19.45
N ILE A 108 -7.46 5.22 -20.57
CA ILE A 108 -8.19 3.96 -20.82
C ILE A 108 -7.92 2.96 -19.70
N THR A 109 -6.67 2.76 -19.31
CA THR A 109 -6.27 1.80 -18.26
C THR A 109 -6.94 2.13 -16.92
N ILE A 110 -6.92 3.40 -16.51
CA ILE A 110 -7.54 3.86 -15.26
C ILE A 110 -9.07 3.70 -15.35
N SER A 111 -9.68 4.13 -16.45
CA SER A 111 -11.13 4.01 -16.66
C SER A 111 -11.59 2.55 -16.65
N THR A 112 -10.88 1.65 -17.32
CA THR A 112 -11.20 0.21 -17.30
C THR A 112 -10.98 -0.40 -15.92
N SER A 113 -9.94 0.01 -15.19
CA SER A 113 -9.68 -0.47 -13.83
C SER A 113 -10.82 -0.09 -12.89
N VAL A 114 -11.28 1.17 -12.94
CA VAL A 114 -12.41 1.64 -12.13
C VAL A 114 -13.69 0.91 -12.50
N LEU A 115 -14.01 0.79 -13.80
CA LEU A 115 -15.24 0.10 -14.25
C LEU A 115 -15.24 -1.39 -13.90
N LEU A 116 -14.11 -2.08 -14.04
CA LEU A 116 -13.99 -3.49 -13.66
C LEU A 116 -13.99 -3.70 -12.14
N ASN A 117 -13.44 -2.76 -11.36
CA ASN A 117 -13.46 -2.83 -9.91
C ASN A 117 -14.83 -2.47 -9.31
N ASN A 118 -15.60 -1.60 -9.97
CA ASN A 118 -16.95 -1.21 -9.53
C ASN A 118 -18.00 -2.32 -9.76
N ASN A 119 -17.68 -3.33 -10.58
CA ASN A 119 -18.48 -4.54 -10.75
C ASN A 119 -18.21 -5.61 -9.67
N ARG A 120 -17.26 -5.37 -8.76
CA ARG A 120 -17.25 -6.10 -7.49
C ARG A 120 -18.38 -5.50 -6.67
N THR A 121 -19.56 -6.12 -6.75
CA THR A 121 -20.60 -5.97 -5.75
C THR A 121 -19.89 -5.90 -4.40
N VAL A 122 -20.01 -4.76 -3.73
CA VAL A 122 -19.64 -4.62 -2.32
C VAL A 122 -20.18 -5.88 -1.68
N GLU A 123 -19.27 -6.78 -1.29
CA GLU A 123 -19.62 -8.00 -0.61
C GLU A 123 -20.52 -7.52 0.53
N ASN A 124 -21.78 -7.96 0.54
CA ASN A 124 -22.69 -7.62 1.64
C ASN A 124 -22.04 -8.22 2.88
N ASN A 125 -21.19 -7.44 3.54
CA ASN A 125 -20.58 -7.72 4.81
C ASN A 125 -21.71 -7.64 5.83
N ASN A 126 -22.57 -8.66 5.77
CA ASN A 126 -23.62 -8.89 6.73
C ASN A 126 -22.91 -9.31 7.99
N TYR A 127 -22.62 -8.34 8.85
CA TYR A 127 -22.09 -8.59 10.18
C TYR A 127 -23.01 -9.60 10.88
N SER A 128 -22.41 -10.57 11.56
CA SER A 128 -23.13 -11.47 12.44
C SER A 128 -23.77 -10.69 13.59
N GLN A 129 -24.87 -11.21 14.15
CA GLN A 129 -25.50 -10.60 15.33
C GLN A 129 -24.53 -10.47 16.50
N ALA A 130 -23.59 -11.42 16.64
CA ALA A 130 -22.55 -11.37 17.66
C ALA A 130 -21.56 -10.21 17.46
N GLU A 131 -21.18 -9.91 16.20
CA GLU A 131 -20.33 -8.75 15.89
C GLU A 131 -21.04 -7.43 16.17
N ILE A 132 -22.35 -7.36 15.89
CA ILE A 132 -23.18 -6.19 16.18
C ILE A 132 -23.30 -5.97 17.70
N GLU A 133 -23.61 -7.03 18.45
CA GLU A 133 -23.73 -6.97 19.92
C GLU A 133 -22.40 -6.57 20.58
N MET A 134 -21.28 -7.10 20.09
CA MET A 134 -19.95 -6.72 20.56
C MET A 134 -19.62 -5.25 20.25
N ALA A 135 -19.97 -4.77 19.06
CA ALA A 135 -19.77 -3.37 18.69
C ALA A 135 -20.63 -2.43 19.54
N GLU A 136 -21.87 -2.80 19.85
CA GLU A 136 -22.75 -2.05 20.74
C GLU A 136 -22.19 -1.97 22.17
N LEU A 137 -21.69 -3.10 22.69
CA LEU A 137 -21.05 -3.17 24.00
C LEU A 137 -19.82 -2.23 24.07
N HIS A 138 -18.93 -2.30 23.09
CA HIS A 138 -17.74 -1.45 23.03
C HIS A 138 -18.10 0.03 22.91
N THR A 139 -19.12 0.36 22.12
CA THR A 139 -19.61 1.73 21.95
C THR A 139 -20.17 2.27 23.27
N LYS A 140 -20.97 1.46 23.98
CA LYS A 140 -21.52 1.84 25.28
C LYS A 140 -20.43 2.10 26.31
N GLN A 141 -19.43 1.22 26.39
CA GLN A 141 -18.29 1.39 27.30
C GLN A 141 -17.47 2.65 26.98
N ALA A 142 -17.23 2.94 25.69
CA ALA A 142 -16.54 4.14 25.26
C ALA A 142 -17.32 5.41 25.65
N LEU A 143 -18.64 5.43 25.44
CA LEU A 143 -19.50 6.55 25.80
C LEU A 143 -19.54 6.77 27.32
N GLU A 144 -19.58 5.70 28.11
CA GLU A 144 -19.51 5.77 29.58
C GLU A 144 -18.17 6.37 30.04
N MET A 145 -17.05 5.98 29.42
CA MET A 145 -15.74 6.55 29.71
C MET A 145 -15.69 8.06 29.39
N VAL A 146 -16.18 8.47 28.23
CA VAL A 146 -16.26 9.88 27.82
C VAL A 146 -17.11 10.68 28.80
N SER A 147 -18.27 10.14 29.20
CA SER A 147 -19.16 10.77 30.17
C SER A 147 -18.47 10.97 31.53
N SER A 148 -17.73 9.97 32.00
CA SER A 148 -16.94 10.05 33.24
C SER A 148 -15.86 11.13 33.16
N ILE A 149 -15.10 11.19 32.06
CA ILE A 149 -14.07 12.22 31.83
C ILE A 149 -14.69 13.61 31.84
N LEU A 150 -15.79 13.83 31.12
CA LEU A 150 -16.47 15.13 31.06
C LEU A 150 -17.00 15.56 32.44
N THR A 151 -17.60 14.63 33.17
CA THR A 151 -18.13 14.88 34.52
C THR A 151 -17.02 15.23 35.50
N ASN A 152 -15.92 14.47 35.50
CA ASN A 152 -14.77 14.72 36.35
C ASN A 152 -14.10 16.06 36.00
N THR A 153 -13.96 16.37 34.71
CA THR A 153 -13.41 17.64 34.24
C THR A 153 -14.28 18.82 34.68
N SER A 154 -15.60 18.72 34.48
CA SER A 154 -16.56 19.75 34.90
C SER A 154 -16.50 20.00 36.41
N ASN A 155 -16.46 18.92 37.21
CA ASN A 155 -16.33 19.01 38.67
C ASN A 155 -15.02 19.68 39.08
N LYS A 156 -13.90 19.32 38.45
CA LYS A 156 -12.57 19.88 38.72
C LYS A 156 -12.50 21.37 38.38
N VAL A 157 -13.04 21.77 37.23
CA VAL A 157 -13.14 23.20 36.86
C VAL A 157 -13.97 23.97 37.88
N ARG A 158 -15.15 23.44 38.25
CA ARG A 158 -16.07 24.15 39.13
C ARG A 158 -15.56 24.27 40.57
N LYS A 159 -15.06 23.18 41.14
CA LYS A 159 -14.65 23.15 42.56
C LYS A 159 -13.22 23.65 42.74
N ASP A 160 -12.28 23.18 41.95
CA ASP A 160 -10.87 23.41 42.22
C ASP A 160 -10.39 24.71 41.58
N ILE A 161 -10.77 24.95 40.32
CA ILE A 161 -10.33 26.15 39.61
C ILE A 161 -11.18 27.35 40.01
N LEU A 162 -12.48 27.34 39.72
CA LEU A 162 -13.32 28.52 39.92
C LEU A 162 -13.46 28.89 41.40
N LYS A 163 -13.85 27.93 42.25
CA LYS A 163 -14.11 28.23 43.66
C LYS A 163 -12.83 28.36 44.49
N ASN A 164 -11.90 27.42 44.38
CA ASN A 164 -10.74 27.41 45.29
C ASN A 164 -9.59 28.28 44.79
N THR A 165 -9.34 28.34 43.48
CA THR A 165 -8.23 29.12 42.94
C THR A 165 -8.67 30.55 42.64
N VAL A 166 -9.64 30.74 41.75
CA VAL A 166 -10.02 32.08 41.28
C VAL A 166 -10.70 32.90 42.39
N SER A 167 -11.72 32.36 43.06
CA SER A 167 -12.40 33.11 44.12
C SER A 167 -11.50 33.39 45.33
N SER A 168 -10.55 32.50 45.65
CA SER A 168 -9.58 32.75 46.74
C SER A 168 -8.66 33.92 46.41
N GLU A 169 -8.10 33.95 45.19
CA GLU A 169 -7.23 35.05 44.77
C GLU A 169 -7.97 36.39 44.66
N ILE A 170 -9.23 36.39 44.19
CA ILE A 170 -10.06 37.60 44.19
C ILE A 170 -10.29 38.10 45.63
N ASN A 171 -10.64 37.21 46.55
CA ASN A 171 -10.85 37.58 47.95
C ASN A 171 -9.58 38.13 48.62
N LYS A 172 -8.40 37.58 48.28
CA LYS A 172 -7.11 38.13 48.73
C LYS A 172 -6.90 39.54 48.18
N GLY A 173 -7.16 39.76 46.89
CA GLY A 173 -7.06 41.07 46.27
C GLY A 173 -7.97 42.11 46.94
N ILE A 174 -9.23 41.76 47.19
CA ILE A 174 -10.19 42.62 47.91
C ILE A 174 -9.69 42.94 49.33
N ASN A 175 -9.16 41.96 50.05
CA ASN A 175 -8.62 42.19 51.39
C ASN A 175 -7.40 43.12 51.39
N ILE A 176 -6.49 43.00 50.42
CA ILE A 176 -5.33 43.89 50.28
C ILE A 176 -5.80 45.33 50.02
N VAL A 177 -6.77 45.51 49.12
CA VAL A 177 -7.35 46.83 48.84
C VAL A 177 -7.98 47.44 50.10
N ASN A 178 -8.76 46.65 50.83
CA ASN A 178 -9.37 47.12 52.09
C ASN A 178 -8.31 47.50 53.14
N GLN A 179 -7.22 46.74 53.26
CA GLN A 179 -6.13 47.09 54.18
C GLN A 179 -5.47 48.42 53.80
N LEU A 180 -5.18 48.63 52.51
CA LEU A 180 -4.58 49.88 52.03
C LEU A 180 -5.49 51.10 52.27
N PHE A 181 -6.81 50.96 52.08
CA PHE A 181 -7.76 52.05 52.37
C PHE A 181 -7.89 52.34 53.86
N ILE A 182 -7.93 51.31 54.72
CA ILE A 182 -8.00 51.48 56.19
C ILE A 182 -6.71 52.09 56.75
N GLU A 183 -5.54 51.71 56.22
CA GLU A 183 -4.25 52.30 56.60
C GLU A 183 -4.09 53.72 56.05
N GLY A 184 -4.62 54.02 54.86
CA GLY A 184 -4.68 55.37 54.30
C GLY A 184 -5.48 56.35 55.16
N GLU A 185 -6.70 55.97 55.57
CA GLU A 185 -7.56 56.79 56.44
C GLU A 185 -6.94 57.04 57.84
N LYS A 186 -6.11 56.13 58.34
CA LYS A 186 -5.41 56.31 59.62
C LYS A 186 -4.23 57.28 59.56
N ASN A 187 -3.66 57.51 58.37
CA ASN A 187 -2.51 58.40 58.20
C ASN A 187 -2.93 59.83 57.80
N GLU A 188 -4.22 60.08 57.54
CA GLU A 188 -4.78 61.41 57.21
C GLU A 188 -5.49 62.10 58.40
N ASN A 189 -5.52 61.47 59.59
CA ASN A 189 -5.95 62.08 60.86
C ASN A 189 -4.78 62.28 61.81
#